data_AF-X1D5A0-F1
#
_entry.id   AF-X1D5A0-F1
#
_cell.length_a   1.000
_cell.length_b   1.000
_cell.length_c   1.000
_cell.angle_alpha   90.00
_cell.angle_beta   90.00
_cell.angle_gamma   90.00
#
_symmetry.space_group_name_H-M   'P 1'
#
loop_
_entity.id
_entity.type
_entity.pdbx_description
1 polymer ?
#
loop_
_entity_poly.entity_id
_entity_poly.type
_entity_poly.pdbx_seq_one_letter_code
_entity_poly.pdbx_strand_id
1 'polypeptide(L)' 'MANVILKNLTKKFKEVTAVDNVNIEIKDKEFAVLVGPSGC' A
#
# COMPACT_ATOMS: atom_id res chain seq x y z
N MET A 1 12.70 5.04 -15.18
CA MET A 1 11.58 4.97 -14.23
C MET A 1 11.92 3.87 -13.22
N ALA A 2 11.16 3.71 -12.13
CA ALA A 2 11.55 2.90 -10.98
C ALA A 2 10.48 1.87 -10.61
N ASN A 3 10.92 0.71 -10.12
CA ASN A 3 10.07 -0.25 -9.45
C ASN A 3 9.67 0.28 -8.06
N VAL A 4 8.42 0.08 -7.65
CA VAL A 4 7.93 0.41 -6.30
C VAL A 4 7.59 -0.87 -5.56
N ILE A 5 8.13 -1.01 -4.34
CA ILE A 5 7.94 -2.20 -3.53
C ILE A 5 7.54 -1.79 -2.11
N LEU A 6 6.37 -2.25 -1.68
CA LEU A 6 5.87 -2.20 -0.31
C LEU A 6 5.99 -3.62 0.25
N LYS A 7 6.80 -3.81 1.31
CA LYS A 7 6.96 -5.10 1.98
C LYS A 7 6.53 -4.99 3.44
N ASN A 8 5.57 -5.81 3.83
CA ASN A 8 5.03 -5.87 5.19
C ASN A 8 4.73 -4.47 5.76
N LEU A 9 4.13 -3.60 4.96
CA LEU A 9 3.86 -2.22 5.37
C LEU A 9 2.72 -2.23 6.39
N THR A 10 3.00 -1.76 7.60
CA THR A 10 2.00 -1.48 8.62
C THR A 10 2.07 0.00 9.01
N LYS A 11 0.92 0.68 9.03
CA LYS A 11 0.78 2.05 9.50
C LYS A 11 -0.26 2.13 10.60
N LYS A 12 0.14 2.67 11.76
CA LYS A 12 -0.72 2.86 12.93
C LYS A 12 -0.80 4.33 13.33
N PHE A 13 -1.96 4.75 13.82
CA PHE A 13 -2.24 6.03 14.45
C PHE A 13 -2.89 5.77 15.80
N LYS A 14 -2.13 5.92 16.89
CA LYS A 14 -2.57 5.49 18.24
C LYS A 14 -3.03 4.02 18.18
N GLU A 15 -4.27 3.77 18.61
CA GLU A 15 -4.90 2.44 18.62
C GLU A 15 -5.42 1.97 17.25
N VAL A 16 -5.43 2.84 16.23
CA VAL A 16 -5.96 2.52 14.90
C VAL A 16 -4.85 1.99 14.01
N THR A 17 -5.00 0.78 13.49
CA THR A 17 -4.17 0.26 12.39
C THR A 17 -4.81 0.65 11.07
N ALA A 18 -4.24 1.65 10.39
CA ALA A 18 -4.77 2.18 9.13
C ALA A 18 -4.31 1.36 7.91
N VAL A 19 -3.11 0.79 7.97
CA VAL A 19 -2.61 -0.16 6.97
C VAL A 19 -2.02 -1.33 7.72
N ASP A 20 -2.41 -2.56 7.38
CA ASP A 20 -1.95 -3.75 8.09
C ASP A 20 -1.25 -4.74 7.15
N ASN A 21 0.06 -4.90 7.35
CA ASN A 21 0.92 -5.88 6.70
C ASN A 21 0.76 -5.98 5.16
N VAL A 22 0.64 -4.82 4.50
CA VAL A 22 0.42 -4.76 3.06
C VAL A 22 1.71 -5.07 2.28
N ASN A 23 1.56 -5.91 1.26
CA ASN A 23 2.62 -6.28 0.33
C ASN A 23 2.17 -5.96 -1.10
N ILE A 24 2.84 -5.00 -1.74
CA ILE A 24 2.53 -4.54 -3.11
C ILE A 24 3.83 -4.40 -3.88
N GLU A 25 3.83 -4.86 -5.13
CA GLU A 25 4.88 -4.60 -6.11
C GLU A 25 4.23 -3.94 -7.33
N ILE A 26 4.72 -2.75 -7.69
CA ILE A 26 4.36 -2.06 -8.93
C ILE A 26 5.61 -2.02 -9.80
N LYS A 27 5.55 -2.67 -10.95
CA LYS A 27 6.68 -2.81 -11.87
C LYS A 27 6.93 -1.51 -12.62
N ASP A 28 8.17 -1.34 -13.08
CA ASP A 28 8.53 -0.22 -13.95
C ASP A 28 7.56 -0.14 -15.14
N LYS A 29 6.98 1.05 -15.35
CA LYS A 29 5.98 1.34 -16.40
C LYS A 29 4.62 0.63 -16.25
N GLU A 30 4.33 0.01 -15.11
CA GLU A 30 3.00 -0.52 -14.81
C GLU A 30 2.02 0.62 -14.47
N PHE A 31 0.77 0.49 -14.95
CA PHE A 31 -0.32 1.38 -14.58
C PHE A 31 -1.19 0.67 -13.54
N ALA A 32 -1.09 1.10 -12.28
CA ALA A 32 -1.83 0.54 -11.16
C ALA A 32 -2.79 1.57 -10.56
N VAL A 33 -3.97 1.11 -10.11
CA VAL A 33 -4.96 1.92 -9.41
C VAL A 33 -5.31 1.22 -8.10
N LEU A 34 -5.22 1.95 -6.98
CA LEU A 34 -5.70 1.48 -5.68
C LEU A 34 -7.11 2.00 -5.46
N VAL A 35 -8.06 1.09 -5.23
CA VAL A 35 -9.49 1.42 -5.05
C VAL A 35 -10.02 0.75 -3.79
N GLY A 36 -10.93 1.44 -3.10
CA GLY A 36 -11.60 0.93 -1.91
C GLY A 36 -12.64 1.90 -1.38
N PRO A 37 -13.48 1.46 -0.43
CA PRO A 37 -14.47 2.31 0.23
C PRO A 37 -13.80 3.39 1.10
N SER A 38 -14.57 4.37 1.56
CA SER A 38 -14.08 5.38 2.49
C SER A 38 -13.51 4.73 3.76
N GLY A 39 -12.23 4.99 4.05
CA GLY A 39 -11.52 4.45 5.21
C GLY A 39 -10.74 3.16 4.98
N CYS A 40 -10.55 2.74 3.71
CA CYS A 40 -9.63 1.64 3.37
C CYS A 40 -8.15 2.05 3.41
#